data_AF-A0A2T7TVR3-F1
#
_entry.id   AF-A0A2T7TVR3-F1
#
_cell.length_a   1.000
_cell.length_b   1.000
_cell.length_c   1.000
_cell.angle_alpha   90.00
_cell.angle_beta   90.00
_cell.angle_gamma   90.00
#
_symmetry.space_group_name_H-M   'P 1'
#
loop_
_entity.id
_entity.type
_entity.pdbx_description
1 polymer ?
#
loop_
_entity_poly.entity_id
_entity_poly.type
_entity_poly.pdbx_seq_one_letter_code
_entity_poly.pdbx_strand_id
1 'polypeptide(L)'
;MSHTSPVRSPKTARSPRRPRRPRNEDFQVHPTDLGSLFAKRPLVWGEDEGDYDTLLSKVTAAIRPTDVIEAMWVKDITDLTWEAQRLRRIKAGLLQASGQCALEMFLEGLPQPGLIDGVQYDVHRLASGYMSGLKLAVTLVERVLAEHGSDADGMMALGLANRLSDFDMIERMIAGAEARRNRALSELDRRREAAARHSRLRATDVDDVS
;
A
#
# COMPACT_ATOMS: atom_id res chain seq x y z
N MET A 1 -76.13 -47.82 -31.26
CA MET A 1 -75.58 -48.15 -29.94
C MET A 1 -74.25 -47.44 -29.82
N SER A 2 -74.21 -46.48 -28.90
CA SER A 2 -73.19 -45.45 -28.78
C SER A 2 -72.09 -45.92 -27.82
N HIS A 3 -70.82 -45.81 -28.20
CA HIS A 3 -69.70 -45.91 -27.26
C HIS A 3 -68.90 -44.61 -27.27
N THR A 4 -69.07 -43.85 -26.19
CA THR A 4 -68.39 -42.61 -25.85
C THR A 4 -67.12 -42.95 -25.06
N SER A 5 -65.95 -42.56 -25.55
CA SER A 5 -64.69 -42.61 -24.80
C SER A 5 -64.60 -41.44 -23.81
N PRO A 6 -63.98 -41.61 -22.62
CA PRO A 6 -63.85 -40.52 -21.66
C PRO A 6 -62.65 -39.62 -22.01
N VAL A 7 -62.92 -38.32 -22.04
CA VAL A 7 -61.92 -37.25 -22.21
C VAL A 7 -61.09 -37.13 -20.93
N ARG A 8 -59.77 -37.15 -21.07
CA ARG A 8 -58.79 -37.04 -19.98
C ARG A 8 -58.52 -35.55 -19.69
N SER A 9 -58.81 -35.07 -18.48
CA SER A 9 -58.54 -33.70 -18.06
C SER A 9 -57.04 -33.37 -18.05
N PRO A 10 -56.61 -32.15 -18.40
CA PRO A 10 -55.21 -31.77 -18.40
C PRO A 10 -54.71 -31.56 -16.96
N LYS A 11 -53.55 -32.16 -16.64
CA LYS A 11 -52.81 -31.89 -15.40
C LYS A 11 -52.39 -30.42 -15.38
N THR A 12 -52.74 -29.72 -14.31
CA THR A 12 -52.31 -28.35 -14.03
C THR A 12 -50.78 -28.29 -13.96
N ALA A 13 -50.18 -27.57 -14.91
CA ALA A 13 -48.75 -27.28 -14.89
C ALA A 13 -48.45 -26.34 -13.72
N ARG A 14 -47.65 -26.80 -12.75
CA ARG A 14 -47.05 -25.96 -11.73
C ARG A 14 -46.22 -24.88 -12.42
N SER A 15 -46.56 -23.62 -12.24
CA SER A 15 -45.73 -22.49 -12.69
C SER A 15 -44.29 -22.66 -12.17
N PRO A 16 -43.27 -22.43 -13.01
CA PRO A 16 -41.89 -22.50 -12.57
C PRO A 16 -41.68 -21.45 -11.46
N ARG A 17 -41.20 -21.89 -10.30
CA ARG A 17 -40.76 -21.00 -9.23
C ARG A 17 -39.75 -20.03 -9.86
N ARG A 18 -40.07 -18.73 -9.86
CA ARG A 18 -39.12 -17.67 -10.22
C ARG A 18 -37.80 -17.94 -9.48
N PRO A 19 -36.64 -17.90 -10.14
CA PRO A 19 -35.37 -17.99 -9.44
C PRO A 19 -35.35 -16.88 -8.38
N ARG A 20 -35.08 -17.25 -7.13
CA ARG A 20 -34.89 -16.28 -6.05
C ARG A 20 -33.82 -15.30 -6.51
N ARG A 21 -34.12 -13.99 -6.50
CA ARG A 21 -33.06 -12.97 -6.60
C ARG A 21 -32.05 -13.27 -5.49
N PRO A 22 -30.76 -13.42 -5.80
CA PRO A 22 -29.76 -13.64 -4.77
C PRO A 22 -29.83 -12.47 -3.78
N ARG A 23 -29.83 -12.78 -2.49
CA ARG A 23 -29.77 -11.75 -1.46
C ARG A 23 -28.34 -11.21 -1.45
N ASN A 24 -28.17 -9.92 -1.17
CA ASN A 24 -26.83 -9.29 -1.05
C ASN A 24 -25.91 -10.00 -0.03
N GLU A 25 -26.46 -10.86 0.83
CA GLU A 25 -25.76 -11.66 1.83
C GLU A 25 -24.95 -12.83 1.23
N ASP A 26 -25.17 -13.20 -0.04
CA ASP A 26 -24.55 -14.37 -0.68
C ASP A 26 -23.23 -14.05 -1.42
N PHE A 27 -22.79 -12.80 -1.46
CA PHE A 27 -21.60 -12.38 -2.23
C PHE A 27 -20.47 -11.90 -1.32
N GLN A 28 -19.72 -12.83 -0.73
CA GLN A 28 -18.35 -12.53 -0.28
C GLN A 28 -17.45 -12.62 -1.51
N VAL A 29 -17.25 -11.49 -2.19
CA VAL A 29 -16.32 -11.41 -3.33
C VAL A 29 -14.92 -11.23 -2.76
N HIS A 30 -14.06 -12.25 -2.85
CA HIS A 30 -12.66 -12.05 -2.55
C HIS A 30 -11.98 -11.28 -3.69
N PRO A 31 -10.95 -10.46 -3.42
CA PRO A 31 -10.16 -9.83 -4.49
C PRO A 31 -9.57 -10.82 -5.49
N THR A 32 -9.37 -12.08 -5.08
CA THR A 32 -8.99 -13.20 -5.98
C THR A 32 -10.06 -13.51 -7.04
N ASP A 33 -11.32 -13.18 -6.77
CA ASP A 33 -12.47 -13.48 -7.64
C ASP A 33 -12.68 -12.38 -8.70
N LEU A 34 -11.92 -11.28 -8.64
CA LEU A 34 -11.94 -10.17 -9.61
C LEU A 34 -11.39 -10.54 -10.99
N GLY A 35 -10.87 -11.75 -11.16
CA GLY A 35 -10.31 -12.26 -12.41
C GLY A 35 -8.85 -11.87 -12.63
N SER A 36 -8.30 -12.30 -13.78
CA SER A 36 -6.86 -12.24 -14.07
C SER A 36 -6.25 -10.83 -14.08
N LEU A 37 -7.06 -9.78 -14.30
CA LEU A 37 -6.60 -8.39 -14.32
C LEU A 37 -6.18 -7.90 -12.93
N PHE A 38 -6.85 -8.35 -11.88
CA PHE A 38 -6.60 -7.95 -10.49
C PHE A 38 -5.82 -8.99 -9.69
N ALA A 39 -5.51 -10.14 -10.30
CA ALA A 39 -4.64 -11.17 -9.71
C ALA A 39 -3.15 -10.77 -9.69
N LYS A 40 -2.74 -9.74 -10.45
CA LYS A 40 -1.34 -9.30 -10.49
C LYS A 40 -0.99 -8.42 -9.29
N ARG A 41 0.08 -8.82 -8.59
CA ARG A 41 0.69 -8.04 -7.51
C ARG A 41 1.59 -6.95 -8.13
N PRO A 42 1.51 -5.69 -7.69
CA PRO A 42 2.35 -4.62 -8.20
C PRO A 42 3.72 -4.66 -7.51
N LEU A 43 4.46 -5.77 -7.64
CA LEU A 43 5.76 -5.97 -6.98
C LEU A 43 6.92 -5.51 -7.87
N VAL A 44 8.01 -5.11 -7.21
CA VAL A 44 9.31 -4.93 -7.87
C VAL A 44 10.35 -5.86 -7.26
N TRP A 45 11.57 -5.82 -7.79
CA TRP A 45 12.69 -6.62 -7.30
C TRP A 45 12.91 -6.48 -5.79
N GLY A 46 13.07 -7.62 -5.11
CA GLY A 46 13.34 -7.70 -3.67
C GLY A 46 12.11 -7.62 -2.77
N GLU A 47 10.91 -7.52 -3.33
CA GLU A 47 9.68 -7.54 -2.53
C GLU A 47 9.08 -8.94 -2.42
N ASP A 48 8.48 -9.21 -1.27
CA ASP A 48 7.90 -10.50 -0.94
C ASP A 48 6.42 -10.59 -1.32
N GLU A 49 6.04 -11.67 -1.98
CA GLU A 49 4.64 -11.95 -2.35
C GLU A 49 3.76 -12.22 -1.13
N GLY A 50 4.31 -12.90 -0.11
CA GLY A 50 3.59 -13.28 1.10
C GLY A 50 3.21 -12.09 1.98
N ASP A 51 4.09 -11.09 2.09
CA ASP A 51 3.82 -9.83 2.78
C ASP A 51 2.70 -9.04 2.10
N TYR A 52 2.72 -8.97 0.76
CA TYR A 52 1.64 -8.34 0.00
C TYR A 52 0.31 -9.09 0.18
N ASP A 53 0.33 -10.42 0.09
CA ASP A 53 -0.87 -11.25 0.27
C ASP A 53 -1.43 -11.16 1.68
N THR A 54 -0.55 -11.04 2.68
CA THR A 54 -0.93 -10.81 4.08
C THR A 54 -1.63 -9.46 4.22
N LEU A 55 -1.11 -8.41 3.58
CA LEU A 55 -1.76 -7.10 3.56
C LEU A 55 -3.14 -7.17 2.88
N LEU A 56 -3.21 -7.74 1.68
CA LEU A 56 -4.46 -7.89 0.92
C LEU A 56 -5.51 -8.66 1.74
N SER A 57 -5.11 -9.75 2.39
CA SER A 57 -5.98 -10.55 3.25
C SER A 57 -6.52 -9.76 4.43
N LYS A 58 -5.66 -8.99 5.11
CA LYS A 58 -6.06 -8.12 6.24
C LYS A 58 -7.03 -7.02 5.80
N VAL A 59 -6.75 -6.35 4.69
CA VAL A 59 -7.64 -5.29 4.14
C VAL A 59 -8.98 -5.89 3.72
N THR A 60 -8.98 -7.04 3.04
CA THR A 60 -10.20 -7.76 2.67
C THR A 60 -11.03 -8.14 3.88
N ALA A 61 -10.41 -8.71 4.92
CA ALA A 61 -11.09 -9.12 6.14
C ALA A 61 -11.67 -7.94 6.93
N ALA A 62 -11.00 -6.78 6.89
CA ALA A 62 -11.47 -5.56 7.54
C ALA A 62 -12.65 -4.92 6.78
N ILE A 63 -12.56 -4.84 5.44
CA ILE A 63 -13.58 -4.19 4.63
C ILE A 63 -14.80 -5.10 4.43
N ARG A 64 -14.59 -6.41 4.24
CA ARG A 64 -15.63 -7.40 3.90
C ARG A 64 -16.45 -6.93 2.69
N PRO A 65 -15.83 -6.88 1.49
CA PRO A 65 -16.51 -6.40 0.30
C PRO A 65 -17.75 -7.27 0.00
N THR A 66 -18.87 -6.60 -0.31
CA THR A 66 -20.16 -7.23 -0.59
C THR A 66 -20.47 -7.35 -2.08
N ASP A 67 -19.70 -6.66 -2.91
CA ASP A 67 -19.84 -6.68 -4.36
C ASP A 67 -18.48 -6.45 -5.05
N VAL A 68 -18.47 -6.59 -6.37
CA VAL A 68 -17.29 -6.43 -7.20
C VAL A 68 -16.65 -5.03 -7.11
N ILE A 69 -17.46 -3.98 -6.90
CA ILE A 69 -16.96 -2.60 -6.81
C ILE A 69 -16.22 -2.41 -5.48
N GLU A 70 -16.77 -2.93 -4.39
CA GLU A 70 -16.06 -2.91 -3.10
C GLU A 70 -14.79 -3.75 -3.15
N ALA A 71 -14.79 -4.89 -3.86
CA ALA A 71 -13.59 -5.70 -4.05
C ALA A 71 -12.51 -4.97 -4.88
N MET A 72 -12.90 -4.18 -5.90
CA MET A 72 -11.96 -3.31 -6.62
C MET A 72 -11.33 -2.27 -5.67
N TRP A 73 -12.12 -1.63 -4.81
CA TRP A 73 -11.56 -0.69 -3.82
C TRP A 73 -10.65 -1.35 -2.80
N VAL A 74 -10.94 -2.59 -2.36
CA VAL A 74 -10.02 -3.37 -1.51
C VAL A 74 -8.66 -3.52 -2.20
N LYS A 75 -8.65 -3.84 -3.49
CA LYS A 75 -7.42 -3.97 -4.28
C LYS A 75 -6.69 -2.64 -4.41
N ASP A 76 -7.39 -1.56 -4.77
CA ASP A 76 -6.80 -0.22 -4.88
C ASP A 76 -6.19 0.25 -3.55
N ILE A 77 -6.91 0.08 -2.43
CA ILE A 77 -6.43 0.45 -1.09
C ILE A 77 -5.17 -0.34 -0.73
N THR A 78 -5.14 -1.63 -1.06
CA THR A 78 -3.98 -2.50 -0.83
C THR A 78 -2.78 -2.04 -1.67
N ASP A 79 -2.98 -1.84 -2.97
CA ASP A 79 -1.93 -1.41 -3.90
C ASP A 79 -1.35 -0.04 -3.52
N LEU A 80 -2.20 0.93 -3.21
CA LEU A 80 -1.78 2.28 -2.82
C LEU A 80 -1.06 2.27 -1.47
N THR A 81 -1.47 1.40 -0.55
CA THR A 81 -0.74 1.20 0.71
C THR A 81 0.63 0.60 0.46
N TRP A 82 0.74 -0.39 -0.43
CA TRP A 82 1.99 -1.01 -0.81
C TRP A 82 2.94 -0.03 -1.51
N GLU A 83 2.42 0.75 -2.48
CA GLU A 83 3.15 1.80 -3.19
C GLU A 83 3.69 2.86 -2.22
N ALA A 84 2.87 3.36 -1.29
CA ALA A 84 3.31 4.34 -0.30
C ALA A 84 4.43 3.78 0.60
N GLN A 85 4.33 2.52 1.04
CA GLN A 85 5.38 1.89 1.85
C GLN A 85 6.68 1.70 1.07
N ARG A 86 6.60 1.25 -0.19
CA ARG A 86 7.74 1.18 -1.11
C ARG A 86 8.44 2.53 -1.24
N LEU A 87 7.68 3.59 -1.52
CA LEU A 87 8.23 4.93 -1.69
C LEU A 87 8.89 5.45 -0.42
N ARG A 88 8.35 5.13 0.77
CA ARG A 88 9.01 5.45 2.06
C ARG A 88 10.33 4.72 2.23
N ARG A 89 10.42 3.43 1.86
CA ARG A 89 11.68 2.67 1.87
C ARG A 89 12.71 3.28 0.91
N ILE A 90 12.28 3.65 -0.30
CA ILE A 90 13.14 4.33 -1.29
C ILE A 90 13.63 5.67 -0.73
N LYS A 91 12.75 6.46 -0.11
CA LYS A 91 13.11 7.74 0.52
C LYS A 91 14.19 7.54 1.60
N ALA A 92 14.01 6.56 2.47
CA ALA A 92 14.98 6.24 3.51
C ALA A 92 16.33 5.81 2.91
N GLY A 93 16.31 4.95 1.89
CA GLY A 93 17.53 4.53 1.18
C GLY A 93 18.24 5.69 0.48
N LEU A 94 17.49 6.61 -0.14
CA LEU A 94 18.06 7.81 -0.75
C LEU A 94 18.70 8.73 0.31
N LEU A 95 18.09 8.87 1.48
CA LEU A 95 18.65 9.66 2.58
C LEU A 95 19.95 9.07 3.09
N GLN A 96 19.98 7.75 3.29
CA GLN A 96 21.18 7.04 3.70
C GLN A 96 22.30 7.16 2.66
N ALA A 97 21.99 6.94 1.37
CA ALA A 97 22.96 7.07 0.29
C ALA A 97 23.48 8.51 0.15
N SER A 98 22.62 9.50 0.34
CA SER A 98 23.00 10.93 0.30
C SER A 98 23.92 11.30 1.46
N GLY A 99 23.64 10.78 2.67
CA GLY A 99 24.51 10.91 3.83
C GLY A 99 25.88 10.26 3.62
N GLN A 100 25.90 9.02 3.11
CA GLN A 100 27.16 8.34 2.81
C GLN A 100 28.01 9.14 1.81
N CYS A 101 27.40 9.61 0.71
CA CYS A 101 28.09 10.41 -0.29
C CYS A 101 28.63 11.73 0.29
N ALA A 102 27.86 12.42 1.12
CA ALA A 102 28.30 13.66 1.77
C ALA A 102 29.47 13.42 2.72
N LEU A 103 29.43 12.32 3.48
CA LEU A 103 30.53 11.93 4.36
C LEU A 103 31.79 11.57 3.56
N GLU A 104 31.66 10.81 2.48
CA GLU A 104 32.79 10.49 1.59
C GLU A 104 33.42 11.77 1.03
N MET A 105 32.61 12.69 0.50
CA MET A 105 33.10 13.98 0.01
C MET A 105 33.79 14.81 1.10
N PHE A 106 33.25 14.81 2.33
CA PHE A 106 33.85 15.51 3.46
C PHE A 106 35.22 14.91 3.83
N LEU A 107 35.30 13.57 3.95
CA LEU A 107 36.54 12.87 4.30
C LEU A 107 37.60 13.00 3.19
N GLU A 108 37.20 13.00 1.93
CA GLU A 108 38.08 13.27 0.78
C GLU A 108 38.57 14.72 0.73
N GLY A 109 37.81 15.66 1.31
CA GLY A 109 38.17 17.07 1.39
C GLY A 109 39.16 17.42 2.50
N LEU A 110 39.51 16.45 3.37
CA LEU A 110 40.48 16.68 4.45
C LEU A 110 41.89 16.93 3.90
N PRO A 111 42.79 17.62 4.64
CA PRO A 111 44.15 17.87 4.19
C PRO A 111 44.96 16.60 3.87
N GLN A 112 44.66 15.48 4.55
CA GLN A 112 45.26 14.17 4.30
C GLN A 112 44.16 13.09 4.28
N PRO A 113 43.49 12.89 3.14
CA PRO A 113 42.44 11.89 3.00
C PRO A 113 42.98 10.48 3.26
N GLY A 114 42.20 9.65 3.96
CA GLY A 114 42.61 8.30 4.31
C GLY A 114 43.61 8.21 5.46
N LEU A 115 43.90 9.32 6.16
CA LEU A 115 44.71 9.33 7.38
C LEU A 115 44.01 10.11 8.51
N ILE A 116 43.73 9.44 9.64
CA ILE A 116 43.19 10.06 10.86
C ILE A 116 44.09 9.57 11.99
N ASP A 117 44.64 10.50 12.78
CA ASP A 117 45.53 10.20 13.92
C ASP A 117 46.70 9.25 13.58
N GLY A 118 47.24 9.34 12.35
CA GLY A 118 48.31 8.46 11.88
C GLY A 118 47.87 7.04 11.49
N VAL A 119 46.57 6.74 11.55
CA VAL A 119 45.99 5.46 11.12
C VAL A 119 45.43 5.60 9.71
N GLN A 120 45.88 4.72 8.81
CA GLN A 120 45.35 4.66 7.45
C GLN A 120 43.96 3.99 7.42
N TYR A 121 43.07 4.54 6.60
CA TYR A 121 41.75 3.96 6.34
C TYR A 121 41.34 4.14 4.88
N ASP A 122 40.44 3.27 4.45
CA ASP A 122 39.72 3.44 3.19
C ASP A 122 38.48 4.30 3.45
N VAL A 123 38.36 5.43 2.74
CA VAL A 123 37.29 6.43 2.92
C VAL A 123 35.92 5.78 2.80
N HIS A 124 35.71 5.01 1.74
CA HIS A 124 34.44 4.36 1.47
C HIS A 124 34.05 3.37 2.57
N ARG A 125 34.99 2.53 3.03
CA ARG A 125 34.76 1.61 4.16
C ARG A 125 34.50 2.34 5.47
N LEU A 126 35.20 3.44 5.75
CA LEU A 126 34.96 4.23 6.96
C LEU A 126 33.55 4.85 6.92
N ALA A 127 33.16 5.44 5.80
CA ALA A 127 31.83 6.02 5.61
C ALA A 127 30.73 4.95 5.68
N SER A 128 30.89 3.81 5.00
CA SER A 128 29.95 2.69 5.08
C SER A 128 29.83 2.12 6.51
N GLY A 129 30.96 2.01 7.21
CA GLY A 129 30.99 1.60 8.62
C GLY A 129 30.25 2.57 9.53
N TYR A 130 30.43 3.88 9.30
CA TYR A 130 29.71 4.94 10.01
C TYR A 130 28.20 4.83 9.80
N MET A 131 27.75 4.73 8.54
CA MET A 131 26.32 4.62 8.20
C MET A 131 25.66 3.34 8.75
N SER A 132 26.46 2.31 9.00
CA SER A 132 26.00 1.04 9.59
C SER A 132 26.06 1.03 11.14
N GLY A 133 26.53 2.12 11.76
CA GLY A 133 26.66 2.24 13.21
C GLY A 133 27.82 1.45 13.81
N LEU A 134 28.86 1.13 13.03
CA LEU A 134 30.05 0.47 13.55
C LEU A 134 30.75 1.37 14.57
N LYS A 135 30.78 0.95 15.85
CA LYS A 135 31.24 1.77 16.98
C LYS A 135 32.55 2.53 16.73
N LEU A 136 33.57 1.84 16.20
CA LEU A 136 34.86 2.46 15.90
C LEU A 136 34.75 3.53 14.80
N ALA A 137 33.99 3.26 13.73
CA ALA A 137 33.77 4.23 12.66
C ALA A 137 32.97 5.44 13.16
N VAL A 138 31.95 5.22 13.98
CA VAL A 138 31.18 6.28 14.65
C VAL A 138 32.08 7.18 15.48
N THR A 139 32.87 6.60 16.40
CA THR A 139 33.78 7.39 17.24
C THR A 139 34.81 8.19 16.44
N LEU A 140 35.35 7.63 15.35
CA LEU A 140 36.33 8.33 14.53
C LEU A 140 35.70 9.45 13.70
N VAL A 141 34.61 9.17 13.00
CA VAL A 141 33.95 10.16 12.13
C VAL A 141 33.37 11.31 12.94
N GLU A 142 32.69 11.05 14.06
CA GLU A 142 32.14 12.12 14.89
C GLU A 142 33.23 13.06 15.43
N ARG A 143 34.39 12.51 15.77
CA ARG A 143 35.54 13.32 16.21
C ARG A 143 36.04 14.21 15.07
N VAL A 144 36.27 13.64 13.89
CA VAL A 144 36.77 14.40 12.73
C VAL A 144 35.78 15.47 12.31
N LEU A 145 34.48 15.17 12.30
CA LEU A 145 33.44 16.17 12.06
C LEU A 145 33.53 17.31 13.08
N ALA A 146 33.61 16.99 14.38
CA ALA A 146 33.70 17.98 15.44
C ALA A 146 34.96 18.86 15.36
N GLU A 147 36.11 18.28 15.03
CA GLU A 147 37.38 19.02 14.81
C GLU A 147 37.26 20.06 13.68
N HIS A 148 36.37 19.82 12.71
CA HIS A 148 36.11 20.72 11.59
C HIS A 148 34.83 21.55 11.77
N GLY A 149 34.26 21.59 12.99
CA GLY A 149 33.08 22.38 13.31
C GLY A 149 31.79 21.88 12.67
N SER A 150 31.74 20.59 12.32
CA SER A 150 30.56 19.92 11.76
C SER A 150 30.08 18.80 12.69
N ASP A 151 28.93 18.22 12.35
CA ASP A 151 28.34 17.08 13.04
C ASP A 151 27.55 16.21 12.05
N ALA A 152 26.92 15.16 12.57
CA ALA A 152 26.13 14.25 11.75
C ALA A 152 24.98 14.98 11.04
N ASP A 153 24.30 15.90 11.73
CA ASP A 153 23.14 16.62 11.19
C ASP A 153 23.56 17.59 10.06
N GLY A 154 24.66 18.33 10.24
CA GLY A 154 25.23 19.20 9.23
C GLY A 154 25.69 18.44 7.98
N MET A 155 26.33 17.28 8.17
CA MET A 155 26.72 16.40 7.07
C MET A 155 25.49 15.85 6.33
N MET A 156 24.48 15.38 7.06
CA MET A 156 23.23 14.88 6.47
C MET A 156 22.47 15.99 5.72
N ALA A 157 22.45 17.21 6.27
CA ALA A 157 21.85 18.37 5.63
C ALA A 157 22.54 18.71 4.30
N LEU A 158 23.88 18.62 4.24
CA LEU A 158 24.64 18.81 3.00
C LEU A 158 24.32 17.74 1.96
N GLY A 159 24.23 16.47 2.38
CA GLY A 159 23.82 15.37 1.50
C GLY A 159 22.41 15.57 0.94
N LEU A 160 21.48 16.01 1.78
CA LEU A 160 20.11 16.28 1.39
C LEU A 160 19.98 17.49 0.46
N ALA A 161 20.74 18.57 0.70
CA ALA A 161 20.68 19.79 -0.10
C ALA A 161 20.92 19.52 -1.60
N ASN A 162 21.81 18.58 -1.91
CA ASN A 162 22.11 18.17 -3.29
C ASN A 162 21.03 17.29 -3.94
N ARG A 163 20.01 16.85 -3.19
CA ARG A 163 18.95 15.93 -3.65
C ARG A 163 17.55 16.41 -3.33
N LEU A 164 17.39 17.67 -2.94
CA LEU A 164 16.12 18.20 -2.45
C LEU A 164 14.96 18.01 -3.47
N SER A 165 15.24 18.13 -4.77
CA SER A 165 14.26 17.87 -5.84
C SER A 165 13.78 16.42 -5.87
N ASP A 166 14.70 15.45 -5.70
CA ASP A 166 14.38 14.03 -5.72
C ASP A 166 13.52 13.67 -4.50
N PHE A 167 13.85 14.24 -3.35
CA PHE A 167 13.05 14.11 -2.13
C PHE A 167 11.65 14.70 -2.28
N ASP A 168 11.54 15.94 -2.77
CA ASP A 168 10.24 16.57 -3.00
C ASP A 168 9.39 15.74 -3.98
N MET A 169 9.99 15.19 -5.03
CA MET A 169 9.29 14.31 -5.97
C MET A 169 8.77 13.04 -5.27
N ILE A 170 9.59 12.37 -4.48
CA ILE A 170 9.17 11.15 -3.75
C ILE A 170 8.08 11.49 -2.72
N GLU A 171 8.19 12.60 -2.01
CA GLU A 171 7.16 13.06 -1.06
C GLU A 171 5.82 13.31 -1.75
N ARG A 172 5.82 13.97 -2.92
CA ARG A 172 4.61 14.17 -3.72
C ARG A 172 4.01 12.86 -4.19
N MET A 173 4.84 11.88 -4.57
CA MET A 173 4.36 10.55 -4.95
C MET A 173 3.70 9.83 -3.76
N ILE A 174 4.31 9.89 -2.57
CA ILE A 174 3.75 9.33 -1.34
C ILE A 174 2.41 10.00 -1.03
N ALA A 175 2.38 11.33 -0.98
CA ALA A 175 1.17 12.10 -0.70
C ALA A 175 0.06 11.79 -1.72
N GLY A 176 0.42 11.62 -2.99
CA GLY A 176 -0.52 11.22 -4.05
C GLY A 176 -1.11 9.84 -3.83
N ALA A 177 -0.29 8.84 -3.49
CA ALA A 177 -0.77 7.49 -3.18
C ALA A 177 -1.71 7.48 -1.97
N GLU A 178 -1.37 8.23 -0.92
CA GLU A 178 -2.19 8.33 0.29
C GLU A 178 -3.50 9.09 0.05
N ALA A 179 -3.48 10.17 -0.72
CA ALA A 179 -4.68 10.91 -1.08
C ALA A 179 -5.66 10.03 -1.87
N ARG A 180 -5.16 9.25 -2.83
CA ARG A 180 -5.98 8.28 -3.58
C ARG A 180 -6.56 7.20 -2.66
N ARG A 181 -5.76 6.66 -1.74
CA ARG A 181 -6.21 5.64 -0.78
C ARG A 181 -7.32 6.18 0.12
N ASN A 182 -7.11 7.37 0.68
CA ASN A 182 -8.08 8.01 1.56
C ASN A 182 -9.39 8.32 0.81
N ARG A 183 -9.29 8.75 -0.46
CA ARG A 183 -10.47 8.95 -1.32
C ARG A 183 -11.23 7.65 -1.57
N ALA A 184 -10.54 6.54 -1.85
CA ALA A 184 -11.16 5.24 -2.04
C ALA A 184 -11.92 4.77 -0.78
N LEU A 185 -11.33 4.95 0.39
CA LEU A 185 -11.98 4.67 1.68
C LEU A 185 -13.23 5.53 1.89
N SER A 186 -13.15 6.84 1.64
CA SER A 186 -14.31 7.73 1.79
C SER A 186 -15.46 7.39 0.84
N GLU A 187 -15.17 6.98 -0.41
CA GLU A 187 -16.24 6.58 -1.34
C GLU A 187 -16.83 5.21 -1.04
N LEU A 188 -16.05 4.30 -0.46
CA LEU A 188 -16.57 3.06 0.11
C LEU A 188 -17.59 3.35 1.22
N ASP A 189 -17.21 4.19 2.19
CA ASP A 189 -18.10 4.56 3.29
C ASP A 189 -19.38 5.24 2.77
N ARG A 190 -19.22 6.19 1.85
CA ARG A 190 -20.34 6.90 1.23
C ARG A 190 -21.31 5.96 0.50
N ARG A 191 -20.78 4.99 -0.25
CA ARG A 191 -21.57 3.95 -0.95
C ARG A 191 -22.37 3.14 0.05
N ARG A 192 -21.74 2.70 1.14
CA ARG A 192 -22.37 1.89 2.19
C ARG A 192 -23.47 2.63 2.92
N GLU A 193 -23.23 3.90 3.26
CA GLU A 193 -24.26 4.74 3.86
C GLU A 193 -25.46 4.95 2.93
N ALA A 194 -25.21 5.20 1.65
CA ALA A 194 -26.28 5.36 0.66
C ALA A 194 -27.12 4.08 0.56
N ALA A 195 -26.48 2.91 0.48
CA ALA A 195 -27.16 1.62 0.48
C ALA A 195 -27.98 1.41 1.77
N ALA A 196 -27.42 1.72 2.95
CA ALA A 196 -28.13 1.61 4.23
C ALA A 196 -29.36 2.53 4.30
N ARG A 197 -29.25 3.77 3.81
CA ARG A 197 -30.39 4.71 3.72
C ARG A 197 -31.49 4.17 2.82
N HIS A 198 -31.15 3.65 1.64
CA HIS A 198 -32.13 3.06 0.72
C HIS A 198 -32.83 1.83 1.32
N SER A 199 -32.10 0.99 2.05
CA SER A 199 -32.69 -0.17 2.74
C SER A 199 -33.69 0.25 3.82
N ARG A 200 -33.40 1.31 4.60
CA ARG A 200 -34.31 1.83 5.63
C ARG A 200 -35.61 2.39 5.05
N LEU A 201 -35.51 3.21 4.00
CA LEU A 201 -36.68 3.78 3.33
C LEU A 201 -37.60 2.70 2.74
N ARG A 202 -37.03 1.63 2.18
CA ARG A 202 -37.82 0.50 1.67
C ARG A 202 -38.50 -0.31 2.77
N ALA A 203 -37.92 -0.38 3.96
CA ALA A 203 -38.53 -1.08 5.08
C ALA A 203 -39.75 -0.30 5.60
N THR A 204 -39.66 1.03 5.71
CA THR A 204 -40.77 1.88 6.16
C THR A 204 -41.95 1.88 5.18
N ASP A 205 -41.69 1.85 3.87
CA ASP A 205 -42.76 1.79 2.85
C ASP A 205 -43.54 0.47 2.85
N VAL A 206 -42.98 -0.62 3.38
CA VAL A 206 -43.65 -1.93 3.48
C VAL A 206 -44.56 -2.00 4.70
N ASP A 207 -44.16 -1.34 5.79
CA ASP A 207 -44.93 -1.32 7.04
C ASP A 207 -46.15 -0.38 6.97
N ASP A 208 -46.11 0.68 6.14
CA ASP A 208 -47.23 1.62 5.94
C ASP A 208 -48.33 1.11 4.99
N VAL A 209 -48.14 -0.04 4.33
CA VAL A 209 -49.08 -0.62 3.33
C VAL A 209 -49.78 -1.89 3.86
N SER A 210 -49.57 -2.27 5.12
CA SER A 210 -50.21 -3.43 5.77
C SER A 210 -51.27 -3.02 6.79
#